data_AF-A0A965GVZ5-F1
#
_entry.id   AF-A0A965GVZ5-F1
#
_cell.length_a   1.000
_cell.length_b   1.000
_cell.length_c   1.000
_cell.angle_alpha   90.00
_cell.angle_beta   90.00
_cell.angle_gamma   90.00
#
_symmetry.space_group_name_H-M   'P 1'
#
loop_
_entity.id
_entity.type
_entity.pdbx_description
1 polymer ?
#
loop_
_entity_poly.entity_id
_entity_poly.type
_entity_poly.pdbx_seq_one_letter_code
_entity_poly.pdbx_strand_id
1 'polypeptide(L)'
;MPSSAAKMHSSSPATKALRDQVLKYARERMELDPAPLDGPQTLKYLQEHASGTISETGLGGTKALKVFEEVLAPACISTDHPGYLSFIPTAPTEAATLFDLVVSATSVYGGSWLEG
;
A
#
# COMPACT_ATOMS: atom_id res chain seq x y z
N MET A 1 31.08 2.95 8.23
CA MET A 1 29.60 2.94 8.36
C MET A 1 29.00 2.98 6.95
N PRO A 2 28.04 2.11 6.59
CA PRO A 2 27.37 2.20 5.29
C PRO A 2 26.64 3.55 5.15
N SER A 3 26.61 4.09 3.93
CA SER A 3 25.95 5.38 3.63
C SER A 3 24.44 5.30 3.89
N SER A 4 23.77 6.46 4.01
CA SER A 4 22.31 6.53 4.16
C SER A 4 21.57 5.78 3.03
N ALA A 5 22.06 5.93 1.80
CA ALA A 5 21.52 5.22 0.63
C ALA A 5 21.69 3.70 0.74
N ALA A 6 22.86 3.22 1.20
CA ALA A 6 23.09 1.79 1.40
C ALA A 6 22.17 1.18 2.48
N LYS A 7 21.70 1.98 3.45
CA LYS A 7 20.72 1.54 4.46
C LYS A 7 19.30 1.43 3.89
N MET A 8 18.91 2.31 2.96
CA MET A 8 17.57 2.33 2.36
C MET A 8 17.22 1.02 1.64
N HIS A 9 18.19 0.41 0.96
CA HIS A 9 18.00 -0.84 0.21
C HIS A 9 18.30 -2.10 1.03
N SER A 10 18.59 -1.95 2.33
CA SER A 10 19.00 -3.08 3.18
C SER A 10 17.83 -3.70 3.95
N SER A 11 17.87 -5.01 4.14
CA SER A 11 16.97 -5.68 5.10
C SER A 11 17.40 -5.31 6.53
N SER A 12 16.47 -4.77 7.30
CA SER A 12 16.67 -4.38 8.70
C SER A 12 15.55 -4.98 9.56
N PRO A 13 15.71 -5.04 10.89
CA PRO A 13 14.62 -5.46 11.77
C PRO A 13 13.33 -4.64 11.55
N ALA A 14 13.46 -3.33 11.29
CA ALA A 14 12.34 -2.45 11.01
C ALA A 14 11.63 -2.80 9.69
N THR A 15 12.37 -3.08 8.61
CA THR A 15 11.75 -3.44 7.32
C THR A 15 11.15 -4.84 7.34
N LYS A 16 11.69 -5.77 8.14
CA LYS A 16 11.06 -7.09 8.39
C LYS A 16 9.73 -6.93 9.13
N ALA A 17 9.69 -6.12 10.19
CA ALA A 17 8.45 -5.86 10.93
C ALA A 17 7.40 -5.16 10.05
N LEU A 18 7.82 -4.20 9.21
CA LEU A 18 6.93 -3.55 8.25
C LEU A 18 6.34 -4.55 7.24
N ARG A 19 7.16 -5.47 6.72
CA ARG A 19 6.69 -6.50 5.78
C ARG A 19 5.56 -7.32 6.39
N ASP A 20 5.72 -7.76 7.64
CA ASP A 20 4.70 -8.56 8.32
C ASP A 20 3.41 -7.75 8.55
N GLN A 21 3.53 -6.44 8.84
CA GLN A 21 2.37 -5.53 8.96
C GLN A 21 1.65 -5.33 7.61
N VAL A 22 2.38 -5.14 6.51
CA VAL A 22 1.79 -4.97 5.17
C VAL A 22 1.07 -6.25 4.74
N LEU A 23 1.67 -7.42 4.96
CA LEU A 23 1.05 -8.72 4.67
C LEU A 23 -0.22 -8.93 5.50
N LYS A 24 -0.20 -8.52 6.77
CA LYS A 24 -1.38 -8.58 7.64
C LYS A 24 -2.50 -7.68 7.11
N TYR A 25 -2.21 -6.40 6.85
CA TYR A 25 -3.18 -5.45 6.31
C TYR A 25 -3.80 -5.93 4.99
N ALA A 26 -2.97 -6.42 4.06
CA ALA A 26 -3.44 -6.91 2.76
C ALA A 26 -4.39 -8.10 2.93
N ARG A 27 -4.05 -9.06 3.79
CA ARG A 27 -4.92 -10.19 4.13
C ARG A 27 -6.26 -9.71 4.69
N GLU A 28 -6.24 -8.87 5.72
CA GLU A 28 -7.44 -8.38 6.39
C GLU A 28 -8.35 -7.60 5.41
N ARG A 29 -7.77 -6.80 4.50
CA ARG A 29 -8.52 -6.07 3.47
C ARG A 29 -9.14 -6.97 2.39
N MET A 30 -8.47 -8.06 2.02
CA MET A 30 -8.98 -9.05 1.08
C MET A 30 -10.10 -9.91 1.68
N GLU A 31 -10.08 -10.13 2.99
CA GLU A 31 -11.11 -10.89 3.70
C GLU A 31 -12.44 -10.12 3.90
N LEU A 32 -12.50 -8.83 3.54
CA LEU A 32 -13.73 -8.04 3.67
C LEU A 32 -14.76 -8.41 2.59
N ASP A 33 -15.97 -8.78 3.01
CA ASP A 33 -17.08 -9.13 2.12
C ASP A 33 -18.44 -8.57 2.61
N PRO A 34 -18.99 -7.53 1.96
CA PRO A 34 -18.32 -6.68 0.97
C PRO A 34 -17.26 -5.80 1.64
N ALA A 35 -16.22 -5.44 0.91
CA ALA A 35 -15.39 -4.28 1.27
C ALA A 35 -16.28 -3.04 1.50
N PRO A 36 -15.95 -2.12 2.43
CA PRO A 36 -16.68 -0.87 2.59
C PRO A 36 -16.56 0.00 1.32
N LEU A 37 -17.56 0.85 1.02
CA LEU A 37 -17.48 1.74 -0.15
C LEU A 37 -16.45 2.86 0.06
N ASP A 38 -16.26 3.26 1.32
CA ASP A 38 -15.43 4.38 1.75
C ASP A 38 -15.82 5.69 1.03
N GLY A 39 -15.04 6.76 1.19
CA GLY A 39 -15.37 8.01 0.51
C GLY A 39 -14.49 9.20 0.87
N PRO A 40 -14.53 10.26 0.05
CA PRO A 40 -13.65 11.40 0.23
C PRO A 40 -13.88 12.11 1.56
N GLN A 41 -12.80 12.58 2.15
CA GLN A 41 -12.82 13.48 3.29
C GLN A 41 -12.62 14.94 2.86
N THR A 42 -12.96 15.87 3.75
CA THR A 42 -12.73 17.31 3.49
C THR A 42 -11.23 17.64 3.47
N LEU A 43 -10.84 18.69 2.73
CA LEU A 43 -9.46 19.19 2.74
C LEU A 43 -8.98 19.48 4.17
N LYS A 44 -9.82 20.11 4.98
CA LYS A 44 -9.51 20.43 6.39
C LYS A 44 -9.20 19.16 7.19
N TYR A 45 -10.03 18.13 7.06
CA TYR A 45 -9.78 16.85 7.71
C TYR A 45 -8.44 16.25 7.30
N LEU A 46 -8.13 16.22 6.00
CA LEU A 46 -6.86 15.68 5.50
C LEU A 46 -5.66 16.50 5.95
N GLN A 47 -5.78 17.83 6.02
CA GLN A 47 -4.74 18.70 6.57
C GLN A 47 -4.49 18.41 8.05
N GLU A 48 -5.54 18.14 8.83
CA GLU A 48 -5.41 17.83 10.25
C GLU A 48 -4.83 16.43 10.49
N HIS A 49 -5.19 15.44 9.67
CA HIS A 49 -4.91 14.02 9.96
C HIS A 49 -3.78 13.40 9.12
N ALA A 50 -3.39 14.01 7.99
CA ALA A 50 -2.38 13.47 7.07
C ALA A 50 -1.26 14.46 6.72
N SER A 51 -1.26 15.68 7.27
CA SER A 51 -0.15 16.62 7.07
C SER A 51 1.14 16.15 7.75
N GLY A 52 2.29 16.62 7.26
CA GLY A 52 3.60 16.26 7.81
C GLY A 52 4.06 14.82 7.53
N THR A 53 3.32 14.07 6.70
CA THR A 53 3.66 12.70 6.29
C THR A 53 4.90 12.63 5.39
N ILE A 54 5.27 13.74 4.75
CA ILE A 54 6.50 13.93 4.01
C ILE A 54 7.39 14.91 4.78
N SER A 55 8.58 14.47 5.16
CA SER A 55 9.59 15.29 5.84
C SER A 55 11.00 14.77 5.55
N GLU A 56 12.02 15.58 5.79
CA GLU A 56 13.43 15.20 5.57
C GLU A 56 13.84 13.96 6.38
N THR A 57 13.24 13.78 7.56
CA THR A 57 13.55 12.64 8.45
C THR A 57 12.73 11.40 8.12
N GLY A 58 11.67 11.54 7.31
CA GLY A 58 10.72 10.49 6.99
C GLY A 58 9.84 10.10 8.18
N LEU A 59 8.64 9.61 7.88
CA LEU A 59 7.67 9.19 8.90
C LEU A 59 8.02 7.80 9.49
N GLY A 60 8.76 6.98 8.73
CA GLY A 60 9.04 5.57 9.03
C GLY A 60 7.88 4.66 8.63
N GLY A 61 8.20 3.44 8.19
CA GLY A 61 7.25 2.55 7.52
C GLY A 61 5.99 2.22 8.32
N THR A 62 6.13 1.84 9.60
CA THR A 62 4.97 1.48 10.44
C THR A 62 4.03 2.67 10.65
N LYS A 63 4.56 3.88 10.88
CA LYS A 63 3.71 5.06 11.05
C LYS A 63 3.06 5.46 9.72
N ALA A 64 3.79 5.34 8.61
CA ALA A 64 3.23 5.58 7.28
C ALA A 64 2.08 4.61 6.96
N LEU A 65 2.25 3.32 7.25
CA LEU A 65 1.19 2.32 7.08
C LEU A 65 -0.03 2.65 7.94
N LYS A 66 0.15 3.05 9.20
CA LYS A 66 -0.97 3.46 10.06
C LYS A 66 -1.73 4.66 9.52
N VAL A 67 -1.05 5.71 9.06
CA VAL A 67 -1.72 6.86 8.44
C VAL A 67 -2.49 6.42 7.19
N PHE A 68 -1.92 5.51 6.40
CA PHE A 68 -2.62 4.96 5.25
C PHE A 68 -3.89 4.20 5.67
N GLU A 69 -3.75 3.22 6.55
CA GLU A 69 -4.85 2.35 7.04
C GLU A 69 -5.97 3.15 7.72
N GLU A 70 -5.62 4.08 8.62
CA GLU A 70 -6.59 4.76 9.50
C GLU A 70 -7.17 6.04 8.88
N VAL A 71 -6.46 6.67 7.92
CA VAL A 71 -6.84 7.99 7.37
C VAL A 71 -7.04 7.94 5.87
N LEU A 72 -6.03 7.49 5.11
CA LEU A 72 -6.03 7.67 3.66
C LEU A 72 -6.90 6.63 2.93
N ALA A 73 -6.82 5.36 3.31
CA ALA A 73 -7.60 4.29 2.68
C ALA A 73 -9.12 4.52 2.86
N PRO A 74 -9.64 4.84 4.06
CA PRO A 74 -11.06 5.17 4.23
C PRO A 74 -11.47 6.49 3.55
N ALA A 75 -10.50 7.37 3.24
CA ALA A 75 -10.73 8.62 2.51
C ALA A 75 -10.73 8.44 0.97
N CYS A 76 -10.53 7.22 0.47
CA CYS A 76 -10.56 6.87 -0.94
C CYS A 76 -11.75 5.97 -1.24
N ILE A 77 -12.36 6.09 -2.43
CA ILE A 77 -13.45 5.19 -2.82
C ILE A 77 -12.87 3.80 -3.11
N SER A 78 -13.38 2.78 -2.43
CA SER A 78 -13.08 1.37 -2.68
C SER A 78 -13.83 0.90 -3.93
N THR A 79 -13.07 0.67 -4.99
CA THR A 79 -13.59 0.40 -6.35
C THR A 79 -13.99 -1.06 -6.58
N ASP A 80 -13.65 -1.94 -5.64
CA ASP A 80 -14.06 -3.34 -5.55
C ASP A 80 -15.39 -3.54 -4.79
N HIS A 81 -15.97 -2.48 -4.21
CA HIS A 81 -17.28 -2.54 -3.57
C HIS A 81 -18.37 -2.82 -4.64
N PRO A 82 -19.34 -3.73 -4.41
CA PRO A 82 -20.35 -4.13 -5.41
C PRO A 82 -21.27 -2.99 -5.88
N GLY A 83 -21.45 -1.97 -5.04
CA GLY A 83 -22.16 -0.73 -5.36
C GLY A 83 -21.33 0.34 -6.10
N TYR A 84 -20.05 0.10 -6.40
CA TYR A 84 -19.25 1.01 -7.21
C TYR A 84 -19.61 0.84 -8.70
N LEU A 85 -20.52 1.68 -9.19
CA LEU A 85 -21.09 1.62 -10.54
C LEU A 85 -20.63 2.80 -11.44
N SER A 86 -19.50 3.42 -11.11
CA SER A 86 -18.95 4.55 -11.85
C SER A 86 -17.72 4.15 -12.67
N PHE A 87 -17.44 4.90 -13.74
CA PHE A 87 -16.24 4.75 -14.58
C PHE A 87 -16.00 3.31 -15.12
N ILE A 88 -14.76 2.82 -15.01
CA ILE A 88 -14.32 1.51 -15.50
C ILE A 88 -14.28 0.57 -14.29
N PRO A 89 -14.94 -0.61 -14.36
CA PRO A 89 -14.96 -1.54 -13.26
C PRO A 89 -13.56 -2.11 -12.99
N THR A 90 -13.29 -2.37 -11.72
CA THR A 90 -12.14 -3.18 -11.30
C THR A 90 -12.65 -4.39 -10.57
N ALA A 91 -12.20 -5.56 -11.01
CA ALA A 91 -12.58 -6.84 -10.47
C ALA A 91 -11.37 -7.79 -10.56
N PRO A 92 -10.26 -7.49 -9.86
CA PRO A 92 -9.15 -8.43 -9.79
C PRO A 92 -9.62 -9.72 -9.11
N THR A 93 -9.12 -10.86 -9.59
CA THR A 93 -9.29 -12.11 -8.85
C THR A 93 -8.37 -12.11 -7.63
N GLU A 94 -8.69 -12.86 -6.58
CA GLU A 94 -7.80 -13.00 -5.41
C GLU A 94 -6.38 -13.43 -5.82
N ALA A 95 -6.29 -14.33 -6.80
CA ALA A 95 -5.01 -14.79 -7.33
C ALA A 95 -4.21 -13.65 -7.97
N ALA A 96 -4.85 -12.76 -8.73
CA ALA A 96 -4.18 -11.62 -9.36
C ALA A 96 -3.63 -10.66 -8.30
N THR A 97 -4.42 -10.31 -7.29
CA THR A 97 -3.99 -9.42 -6.19
C THR A 97 -2.79 -9.98 -5.44
N LEU A 98 -2.78 -11.29 -5.14
CA LEU A 98 -1.64 -11.93 -4.48
C LEU A 98 -0.40 -11.96 -5.38
N PHE A 99 -0.58 -12.16 -6.68
CA PHE A 99 0.53 -12.29 -7.63
C PHE A 99 1.21 -10.94 -7.92
N ASP A 100 0.51 -9.81 -7.79
CA ASP A 100 1.11 -8.47 -7.86
C ASP A 100 2.23 -8.30 -6.82
N LEU A 101 2.05 -8.84 -5.61
CA LEU A 101 3.10 -8.84 -4.58
C LEU A 101 4.28 -9.75 -4.99
N VAL A 102 4.01 -10.91 -5.58
CA VAL A 102 5.07 -11.83 -6.06
C VAL A 102 5.91 -11.15 -7.14
N VAL A 103 5.28 -10.55 -8.14
CA VAL A 103 5.96 -9.83 -9.22
C VAL A 103 6.78 -8.67 -8.66
N SER A 104 6.18 -7.87 -7.77
CA SER A 104 6.86 -6.73 -7.12
C SER A 104 8.07 -7.17 -6.29
N ALA A 105 7.95 -8.27 -5.54
CA ALA A 105 9.03 -8.79 -4.71
C ALA A 105 10.17 -9.43 -5.52
N THR A 106 9.85 -9.97 -6.71
CA THR A 106 10.86 -10.61 -7.56
C THR A 106 11.67 -9.58 -8.35
N SER A 107 11.12 -8.38 -8.60
CA SER A 107 11.80 -7.27 -9.28
C SER A 107 12.45 -7.69 -10.61
N VAL A 108 11.74 -8.51 -11.39
CA VAL A 108 12.21 -9.05 -12.67
C VAL A 108 11.98 -8.02 -13.77
N TYR A 109 13.01 -7.81 -14.58
CA TYR A 109 12.89 -7.11 -15.85
C TYR A 109 12.72 -8.13 -16.99
N GLY A 110 11.68 -7.94 -17.80
CA GLY A 110 11.30 -8.87 -18.88
C GLY A 110 11.28 -8.22 -20.27
N GLY A 111 12.22 -7.31 -20.55
CA GLY A 111 12.25 -6.56 -21.81
C GLY A 111 12.61 -7.39 -23.04
N SER A 112 13.41 -8.45 -22.88
CA SER A 112 13.75 -9.38 -23.95
C SER A 112 14.18 -10.74 -23.39
N TRP A 113 14.19 -11.76 -24.26
CA TRP A 113 14.72 -13.09 -23.92
C TRP A 113 16.23 -13.07 -23.61
N LEU A 114 16.98 -12.13 -24.17
CA LEU A 114 18.45 -12.07 -24.08
C LEU A 114 18.96 -11.47 -22.76
N GLU A 115 18.08 -10.86 -21.98
CA GLU A 115 18.43 -10.20 -20.72
C GLU A 115 18.31 -11.16 -19.51
N GLY A 116 18.14 -12.46 -19.77
CA GLY A 116 18.05 -13.56 -18.80
C GLY A 116 19.15 -14.60 -18.94
#